data_AF-A0A3P7IVK3-F1
#
_entry.id   AF-A0A3P7IVK3-F1
#
_cell.length_a   1.000
_cell.length_b   1.000
_cell.length_c   1.000
_cell.angle_alpha   90.00
_cell.angle_beta   90.00
_cell.angle_gamma   90.00
#
_symmetry.space_group_name_H-M   'P 1'
#
loop_
_entity.id
_entity.type
_entity.pdbx_description
1 polymer ?
#
loop_
_entity_poly.entity_id
_entity_poly.type
_entity_poly.pdbx_seq_one_letter_code
_entity_poly.pdbx_strand_id
1 'polypeptide(L)'
;IIYLFSYQTSEQKQKFVDALFVILGSKPTIHAHIESVKALPDNFTEICVYVTEKFRGRISSKELAQYFNQATQKQQLETQLKVDKEKIISRVHMDKQQKELYLKDPPTGFDASLWAQAVRENPDPERLLPYPIRGFEQLRMRQKAQIEN
;
A
#
# COMPACT_ATOMS: atom_id res chain seq x y z
N ILE A 1 -0.43 -1.32 -5.06
CA ILE A 1 -1.88 -1.02 -4.98
C ILE A 1 -2.40 -0.98 -6.40
N ILE A 2 -3.54 -1.62 -6.64
CA ILE A 2 -4.20 -1.74 -7.94
C ILE A 2 -5.62 -1.18 -7.75
N TYR A 3 -6.01 -0.17 -8.53
CA TYR A 3 -7.30 0.50 -8.38
C TYR A 3 -8.31 -0.02 -9.40
N LEU A 4 -9.43 -0.61 -8.97
CA LEU A 4 -10.45 -1.29 -9.79
C LEU A 4 -11.90 -0.86 -9.45
N PHE A 5 -12.90 -1.27 -10.25
CA PHE A 5 -14.32 -1.15 -9.90
C PHE A 5 -14.80 -2.38 -9.11
N SER A 6 -15.31 -2.17 -7.89
CA SER A 6 -16.08 -3.09 -7.02
C SER A 6 -15.70 -4.59 -7.00
N TYR A 7 -15.06 -5.04 -5.90
CA TYR A 7 -14.81 -6.47 -5.61
C TYR A 7 -15.48 -6.89 -4.30
N GLN A 8 -16.51 -7.73 -4.36
CA GLN A 8 -17.21 -8.21 -3.15
C GLN A 8 -17.41 -9.72 -3.08
N THR A 9 -17.32 -10.48 -4.19
CA THR A 9 -17.58 -11.94 -4.18
C THR A 9 -16.31 -12.79 -4.29
N SER A 10 -16.36 -14.04 -3.78
CA SER A 10 -15.26 -15.01 -3.88
C SER A 10 -14.89 -15.31 -5.34
N GLU A 11 -15.90 -15.41 -6.22
CA GLU A 11 -15.71 -15.65 -7.65
C GLU A 11 -14.98 -14.50 -8.36
N GLN A 12 -15.30 -13.25 -8.02
CA GLN A 12 -14.59 -12.09 -8.55
C GLN A 12 -13.11 -12.12 -8.12
N LYS A 13 -12.84 -12.37 -6.83
CA LYS A 13 -11.47 -12.49 -6.32
C LYS A 13 -10.69 -13.57 -7.06
N GLN A 14 -11.30 -14.72 -7.33
CA GLN A 14 -10.66 -15.79 -8.10
C GLN A 14 -10.32 -15.32 -9.52
N LYS A 15 -11.28 -14.73 -10.24
CA LYS A 15 -11.07 -14.17 -11.59
C LYS A 15 -9.93 -13.15 -11.62
N PHE A 16 -9.78 -12.33 -10.58
CA PHE A 16 -8.67 -11.38 -10.46
C PHE A 16 -7.31 -12.06 -10.29
N VAL A 17 -7.25 -13.07 -9.41
CA VAL A 17 -6.02 -13.85 -9.20
C VAL A 17 -5.63 -14.62 -10.47
N ASP A 18 -6.61 -15.18 -11.19
CA ASP A 18 -6.39 -15.88 -12.45
C ASP A 18 -5.84 -14.95 -13.54
N ALA A 19 -6.39 -13.74 -13.66
CA ALA A 19 -5.86 -12.74 -14.57
C ALA A 19 -4.43 -12.30 -14.17
N LEU A 20 -4.17 -12.10 -12.88
CA LEU A 20 -2.82 -11.80 -12.39
C LEU A 20 -1.83 -12.94 -12.67
N PHE A 21 -2.26 -14.21 -12.59
CA PHE A 21 -1.42 -15.34 -12.94
C PHE A 21 -0.94 -15.26 -14.39
N VAL A 22 -1.84 -14.90 -15.32
CA VAL A 22 -1.49 -14.68 -16.73
C VAL A 22 -0.51 -13.50 -16.88
N ILE A 23 -0.79 -12.38 -16.22
CA ILE A 23 0.06 -11.16 -16.29
C ILE A 23 1.45 -11.38 -15.71
N LEU A 24 1.58 -12.25 -14.69
CA LEU A 24 2.84 -12.67 -14.09
C LEU A 24 3.59 -13.71 -14.94
N GLY A 25 3.09 -14.02 -16.14
CA GLY A 25 3.74 -14.89 -17.12
C GLY A 25 3.36 -16.36 -17.01
N SER A 26 2.25 -16.69 -16.35
CA SER A 26 1.71 -18.06 -16.22
C SER A 26 2.70 -19.07 -15.64
N LYS A 27 3.60 -18.60 -14.76
CA LYS A 27 4.62 -19.45 -14.12
C LYS A 27 4.00 -20.18 -12.93
N PRO A 28 3.97 -21.52 -12.90
CA PRO A 28 3.36 -22.28 -11.81
C PRO A 28 4.11 -22.15 -10.47
N THR A 29 5.32 -21.59 -10.49
CA THR A 29 6.10 -21.28 -9.29
C THR A 29 5.74 -19.94 -8.67
N ILE A 30 4.95 -19.10 -9.35
CA ILE A 30 4.60 -17.74 -8.92
C ILE A 30 3.11 -17.70 -8.55
N HIS A 31 2.80 -17.20 -7.36
CA HIS A 31 1.45 -17.09 -6.85
C HIS A 31 1.16 -15.67 -6.36
N ALA A 32 0.08 -15.08 -6.86
CA ALA A 32 -0.43 -13.79 -6.40
C ALA A 32 -1.46 -13.99 -5.28
N HIS A 33 -1.43 -13.08 -4.30
CA HIS A 33 -2.30 -13.10 -3.14
C HIS A 33 -2.91 -11.72 -2.93
N ILE A 34 -4.18 -11.68 -2.55
CA ILE A 34 -4.87 -10.45 -2.18
C ILE A 34 -4.70 -10.22 -0.68
N GLU A 35 -4.03 -9.14 -0.31
CA GLU A 35 -3.79 -8.74 1.08
C GLU A 35 -4.96 -7.93 1.64
N SER A 36 -5.50 -6.99 0.84
CA SER A 36 -6.64 -6.18 1.24
C SER A 36 -7.42 -5.67 0.03
N VAL A 37 -8.72 -5.43 0.22
CA VAL A 37 -9.61 -4.76 -0.75
C VAL A 37 -10.32 -3.65 0.02
N LYS A 38 -10.18 -2.40 -0.44
CA LYS A 38 -10.79 -1.21 0.16
C LYS A 38 -11.57 -0.46 -0.91
N ALA A 39 -12.86 -0.23 -0.69
CA ALA A 39 -13.63 0.67 -1.53
C ALA A 39 -13.18 2.12 -1.30
N LEU A 40 -13.11 2.90 -2.37
CA LEU A 40 -12.73 4.31 -2.37
C LEU A 40 -13.85 5.15 -3.02
N PRO A 41 -13.85 6.48 -2.82
CA PRO A 41 -14.75 7.38 -3.54
C PRO A 41 -14.64 7.24 -5.06
N ASP A 42 -15.63 7.78 -5.78
CA ASP A 42 -15.71 7.77 -7.24
C ASP A 42 -15.68 6.37 -7.88
N ASN A 43 -16.23 5.37 -7.16
CA ASN A 43 -16.28 3.96 -7.55
C ASN A 43 -14.92 3.29 -7.76
N PHE A 44 -13.83 3.86 -7.24
CA PHE A 44 -12.55 3.17 -7.19
C PHE A 44 -12.52 2.12 -6.07
N THR A 45 -11.65 1.14 -6.21
CA THR A 45 -11.39 0.08 -5.23
C THR A 45 -9.90 -0.15 -5.19
N GLU A 46 -9.27 0.15 -4.07
CA GLU A 46 -7.87 -0.18 -3.83
C GLU A 46 -7.73 -1.67 -3.49
N ILE A 47 -6.90 -2.38 -4.26
CA ILE A 47 -6.50 -3.75 -3.99
C ILE A 47 -5.00 -3.77 -3.68
N CYS A 48 -4.67 -4.27 -2.49
CA CYS A 48 -3.30 -4.55 -2.10
C CYS A 48 -3.00 -6.02 -2.39
N VAL A 49 -1.90 -6.28 -3.09
CA VAL A 49 -1.48 -7.62 -3.48
C VAL A 49 -0.03 -7.86 -3.10
N TYR A 50 0.31 -9.11 -2.86
CA TYR A 50 1.69 -9.56 -2.83
C TYR A 50 1.87 -10.83 -3.66
N VAL A 51 3.10 -11.08 -4.08
CA VAL A 51 3.45 -12.23 -4.90
C VAL A 51 4.52 -13.05 -4.19
N THR A 52 4.38 -14.36 -4.24
CA THR A 52 5.37 -15.33 -3.73
C THR A 52 5.90 -16.18 -4.86
N GLU A 53 7.19 -16.47 -4.85
CA GLU A 53 7.84 -17.40 -5.76
C GLU A 53 8.35 -18.62 -4.97
N LYS A 54 8.07 -19.82 -5.48
CA LYS A 54 8.51 -21.09 -4.88
C LYS A 54 10.03 -21.06 -4.72
N PHE A 55 10.52 -21.42 -3.53
CA PHE A 55 11.94 -21.42 -3.15
C PHE A 55 12.61 -20.04 -2.99
N ARG A 56 11.99 -18.94 -3.42
CA ARG A 56 12.51 -17.57 -3.24
C ARG A 56 11.75 -16.77 -2.17
N GLY A 57 10.49 -17.12 -1.90
CA GLY A 57 9.64 -16.43 -0.92
C GLY A 57 8.88 -15.23 -1.50
N ARG A 58 8.53 -14.25 -0.65
CA ARG A 58 7.76 -13.06 -1.07
C ARG A 58 8.64 -12.12 -1.90
N ILE A 59 8.15 -11.74 -3.08
CA ILE A 59 8.81 -10.76 -3.96
C ILE A 59 8.69 -9.37 -3.33
N SER A 60 9.75 -8.56 -3.42
CA SER A 60 9.73 -7.20 -2.86
C SER A 60 8.67 -6.33 -3.55
N SER A 61 7.99 -5.47 -2.78
CA SER A 61 6.92 -4.62 -3.34
C SER A 61 7.44 -3.64 -4.39
N LYS A 62 8.70 -3.23 -4.28
CA LYS A 62 9.38 -2.38 -5.27
C LYS A 62 9.65 -3.11 -6.58
N GLU A 63 10.21 -4.32 -6.53
CA GLU A 63 10.44 -5.17 -7.72
C GLU A 63 9.12 -5.49 -8.42
N LEU A 64 8.09 -5.85 -7.64
CA LEU A 64 6.76 -6.14 -8.19
C LEU A 64 6.11 -4.91 -8.84
N ALA A 65 6.18 -3.75 -8.22
CA ALA A 65 5.64 -2.52 -8.80
C ALA A 65 6.39 -2.09 -10.07
N GLN A 66 7.71 -2.27 -10.11
CA GLN A 66 8.51 -2.04 -11.31
C GLN A 66 8.10 -2.99 -12.44
N TYR A 67 7.91 -4.27 -12.14
CA TYR A 67 7.44 -5.27 -13.10
C TYR A 67 6.07 -4.90 -13.68
N PHE A 68 5.09 -4.56 -12.84
CA PHE A 68 3.76 -4.15 -13.30
C PHE A 68 3.74 -2.83 -14.07
N ASN A 69 4.75 -1.98 -13.90
CA ASN A 69 4.87 -0.73 -14.67
C ASN A 69 5.58 -0.90 -16.02
N GLN A 70 6.06 -2.09 -16.36
CA GLN A 70 6.55 -2.39 -17.72
C GLN A 70 5.40 -2.28 -18.73
N ALA A 71 5.71 -1.83 -19.95
CA ALA A 71 4.69 -1.49 -20.95
C ALA A 71 3.66 -2.61 -21.19
N THR A 72 4.12 -3.84 -21.36
CA THR A 72 3.27 -5.01 -21.61
C THR A 72 2.34 -5.31 -20.43
N GLN A 73 2.91 -5.44 -19.22
CA GLN A 73 2.18 -5.76 -18.00
C GLN A 73 1.17 -4.65 -17.66
N LYS A 74 1.61 -3.40 -17.78
CA LYS A 74 0.78 -2.21 -17.53
C LYS A 74 -0.43 -2.19 -18.46
N GLN A 75 -0.24 -2.48 -19.75
CA GLN A 75 -1.34 -2.57 -20.71
C GLN A 75 -2.28 -3.76 -20.43
N GLN A 76 -1.76 -4.91 -20.02
CA GLN A 76 -2.59 -6.06 -19.64
C GLN A 76 -3.42 -5.78 -18.38
N LEU A 77 -2.84 -5.12 -17.37
CA LEU A 77 -3.55 -4.67 -16.16
C LEU A 77 -4.68 -3.70 -16.51
N GLU A 78 -4.42 -2.72 -17.38
CA GLU A 78 -5.44 -1.76 -17.83
C GLU A 78 -6.57 -2.46 -18.60
N THR A 79 -6.24 -3.32 -19.55
CA THR A 79 -7.23 -3.93 -20.45
C THR A 79 -8.06 -5.02 -19.79
N GLN A 80 -7.41 -5.95 -19.09
CA GLN A 80 -8.05 -7.15 -18.50
C GLN A 80 -8.68 -6.87 -17.15
N LEU A 81 -8.05 -6.02 -16.34
CA LEU A 81 -8.47 -5.78 -14.97
C LEU A 81 -9.08 -4.38 -14.78
N LYS A 82 -8.95 -3.45 -15.73
CA LYS A 82 -9.41 -2.04 -15.60
C LYS A 82 -8.63 -1.25 -14.55
N VAL A 83 -7.34 -1.54 -14.43
CA VAL A 83 -6.43 -0.85 -13.52
C VAL A 83 -6.12 0.55 -14.03
N ASP A 84 -6.24 1.55 -13.16
CA ASP A 84 -5.70 2.88 -13.42
C ASP A 84 -4.17 2.83 -13.50
N LYS A 85 -3.65 3.05 -14.71
CA LYS A 85 -2.22 2.97 -15.05
C LYS A 85 -1.34 3.94 -14.28
N GLU A 86 -1.88 5.05 -13.78
CA GLU A 86 -1.13 6.03 -13.00
C GLU A 86 -1.02 5.64 -11.53
N LYS A 87 -1.82 4.68 -11.08
CA LYS A 87 -1.95 4.33 -9.67
C LYS A 87 -1.40 2.95 -9.30
N ILE A 88 -0.48 2.41 -10.10
CA ILE A 88 0.26 1.18 -9.78
C ILE A 88 1.49 1.54 -8.94
N ILE A 89 1.31 1.52 -7.62
CA ILE A 89 2.37 1.92 -6.67
C ILE A 89 2.79 0.78 -5.73
N SER A 90 4.06 0.77 -5.36
CA SER A 90 4.56 -0.13 -4.31
C SER A 90 4.08 0.35 -2.94
N ARG A 91 3.40 -0.52 -2.19
CA ARG A 91 3.15 -0.27 -0.77
C ARG A 91 4.42 -0.65 0.00
N VAL A 92 5.15 0.34 0.47
CA VAL A 92 6.31 0.12 1.33
C VAL A 92 5.79 0.22 2.76
N HIS A 93 5.84 -0.89 3.49
CA HIS A 93 5.69 -0.84 4.93
C HIS A 93 7.03 -0.45 5.52
N MET A 94 7.02 0.43 6.51
CA MET A 94 8.24 0.75 7.24
C MET A 94 8.67 -0.50 8.01
N ASP A 95 9.88 -1.00 7.75
CA ASP A 95 10.42 -2.12 8.52
C ASP A 95 10.81 -1.68 9.95
N LYS A 96 11.19 -2.64 10.81
CA LYS A 96 11.52 -2.35 12.21
C LYS A 96 12.69 -1.36 12.33
N GLN A 97 13.71 -1.47 11.47
CA GLN A 97 14.87 -0.58 11.52
C GLN A 97 14.51 0.83 11.07
N GLN A 98 13.72 0.96 10.01
CA GLN A 98 13.22 2.25 9.55
C GLN A 98 12.31 2.92 10.58
N LYS A 99 11.50 2.13 11.30
CA LYS A 99 10.68 2.62 12.41
C LYS A 99 11.55 3.13 13.56
N GLU A 100 12.56 2.38 13.96
CA GLU A 100 13.52 2.80 14.98
C GLU A 100 14.25 4.09 14.58
N LEU A 101 14.69 4.20 13.33
CA LEU A 101 15.31 5.40 12.77
C LEU A 101 14.36 6.61 12.79
N TYR A 102 13.10 6.43 12.39
CA TYR A 102 12.10 7.49 12.40
C TYR A 102 11.82 8.02 13.80
N LEU A 103 11.79 7.14 14.80
CA LEU A 103 11.47 7.51 16.19
C LEU A 103 12.66 8.11 16.94
N LYS A 104 13.89 7.86 16.46
CA LYS A 104 15.14 8.25 17.14
C LYS A 104 15.28 9.77 17.30
N ASP A 105 15.07 10.51 16.21
CA ASP A 105 15.35 11.95 16.16
C ASP A 105 14.08 12.72 15.79
N PRO A 106 13.82 13.90 16.40
CA PRO A 106 12.66 14.70 16.06
C PRO A 106 12.77 15.24 14.63
N PRO A 107 11.63 15.37 13.91
CA PRO A 107 11.59 16.08 12.64
C PRO A 107 12.11 17.52 12.79
N THR A 108 12.76 18.05 11.76
CA THR A 108 13.36 19.40 11.79
C THR A 108 12.37 20.46 12.30
N GLY A 109 12.81 21.28 13.26
CA GLY A 109 11.98 22.34 13.84
C GLY A 109 11.00 21.89 14.93
N PHE A 110 11.03 20.62 15.36
CA PHE A 110 10.32 20.15 16.56
C PHE A 110 11.27 19.97 17.74
N ASP A 111 10.75 20.24 18.94
CA ASP A 111 11.49 20.04 20.18
C ASP A 111 11.70 18.55 20.47
N ALA A 112 12.93 18.19 20.87
CA ALA A 112 13.32 16.81 21.12
C ALA A 112 12.60 16.19 22.34
N SER A 113 12.32 17.00 23.36
CA SER A 113 11.66 16.54 24.58
C SER A 113 10.17 16.29 24.33
N LEU A 114 9.52 17.20 23.59
CA LEU A 114 8.14 17.03 23.15
C LEU A 114 7.98 15.81 22.24
N TRP A 115 8.91 15.58 21.31
CA TRP A 115 8.91 14.39 20.45
C TRP A 115 9.05 13.11 21.26
N ALA A 116 10.04 13.03 22.16
CA ALA A 116 10.25 11.87 23.02
C ALA A 116 9.03 11.57 23.90
N GLN A 117 8.36 12.61 24.39
CA GLN A 117 7.09 12.47 25.12
C GLN A 117 5.99 11.89 24.23
N ALA A 118 5.81 12.41 23.01
CA ALA A 118 4.81 11.88 22.07
C ALA A 118 5.08 10.42 21.67
N VAL A 119 6.34 10.01 21.55
CA VAL A 119 6.72 8.60 21.33
C VAL A 119 6.32 7.75 22.54
N ARG A 120 6.61 8.22 23.77
CA ARG A 120 6.32 7.51 25.02
C ARG A 120 4.82 7.36 25.29
N GLU A 121 4.04 8.40 25.00
CA GLU A 121 2.61 8.47 25.24
C GLU A 121 1.76 7.91 24.10
N ASN A 122 2.40 7.28 23.10
CA ASN A 122 1.70 6.66 21.99
C ASN A 122 0.78 5.53 22.49
N PRO A 123 -0.55 5.62 22.30
CA PRO A 123 -1.51 4.66 22.86
C PRO A 123 -1.47 3.27 22.18
N ASP A 124 -0.92 3.17 20.96
CA ASP A 124 -0.73 1.90 20.26
C ASP A 124 0.59 1.93 19.49
N PRO A 125 1.74 1.63 20.14
CA PRO A 125 3.05 1.70 19.49
C PRO A 125 3.23 0.73 18.33
N GLU A 126 2.44 -0.33 18.22
CA GLU A 126 2.53 -1.31 17.14
C GLU A 126 1.86 -0.79 15.87
N ARG A 127 0.73 -0.09 16.00
CA ARG A 127 -0.08 0.37 14.85
C ARG A 127 0.02 1.87 14.57
N LEU A 128 0.44 2.67 15.54
CA LEU A 128 0.49 4.12 15.43
C LEU A 128 1.92 4.64 15.56
N LEU A 129 2.17 5.78 14.92
CA LEU A 129 3.40 6.52 15.02
C LEU A 129 3.08 7.98 15.32
N PRO A 130 3.88 8.66 16.16
CA PRO A 130 3.76 10.10 16.33
C PRO A 130 4.00 10.77 14.98
N TYR A 131 3.10 11.67 14.61
CA TYR A 131 3.16 12.43 13.37
C TYR A 131 3.18 13.93 13.67
N PRO A 132 4.22 14.67 13.24
CA PRO A 132 4.31 16.11 13.47
C PRO A 132 3.27 16.86 12.63
N ILE A 133 2.48 17.74 13.23
CA ILE A 133 1.57 18.63 12.51
C ILE A 133 2.11 20.06 12.58
N ARG A 134 2.40 20.63 11.41
CA ARG A 134 2.89 22.00 11.24
C ARG A 134 1.78 22.91 10.74
N GLY A 135 1.40 23.86 11.59
CA GLY A 135 0.45 24.92 11.24
C GLY A 135 -0.98 24.43 10.97
N PHE A 136 -1.85 25.39 10.63
CA PHE A 136 -3.28 25.14 10.47
C PHE A 136 -3.64 24.37 9.20
N GLU A 137 -2.81 24.43 8.17
CA GLU A 137 -3.09 23.73 6.91
C GLU A 137 -3.04 22.21 7.10
N GLN A 138 -1.97 21.69 7.70
CA GLN A 138 -1.85 20.25 7.97
C GLN A 138 -2.90 19.78 8.99
N LEU A 139 -3.25 20.63 9.96
CA LEU A 139 -4.33 20.35 10.89
C LEU A 139 -5.69 20.21 10.15
N ARG A 140 -5.99 21.12 9.23
CA ARG A 140 -7.19 21.06 8.38
C ARG A 140 -7.21 19.81 7.50
N MET A 141 -6.06 19.42 6.92
CA MET A 141 -5.95 18.19 6.14
C MET A 141 -6.27 16.95 7.01
N ARG A 142 -5.73 16.90 8.23
CA ARG A 142 -6.05 15.81 9.17
C ARG A 142 -7.54 15.78 9.51
N GLN A 143 -8.15 16.93 9.75
CA GLN A 143 -9.59 17.01 10.02
C GLN A 143 -10.44 16.47 8.86
N LYS A 144 -10.11 16.84 7.61
CA LYS A 144 -10.80 16.29 6.43
C LYS A 144 -10.68 14.77 6.34
N ALA A 145 -9.47 14.24 6.52
CA ALA A 145 -9.23 12.80 6.51
C ALA A 145 -9.96 12.03 7.60
N GLN A 146 -10.30 12.68 8.73
CA GLN A 146 -11.11 12.09 9.80
C GLN A 146 -12.61 12.07 9.47
N ILE A 147 -13.08 12.96 8.59
CA ILE A 147 -14.47 13.05 8.16
C ILE A 147 -14.75 12.08 7.00
N GLU A 148 -13.73 11.82 6.16
CA GLU A 148 -13.84 10.97 4.96
C GLU A 148 -13.63 9.46 5.22
N ASN A 149 -13.24 9.05 6.42
CA ASN A 149 -13.16 7.63 6.83
C ASN A 149 -14.44 7.18 7.54
#